data_AF-A0A1W0WGF8-F1
#
_entry.id   AF-A0A1W0WGF8-F1
#
_cell.length_a   1.000
_cell.length_b   1.000
_cell.length_c   1.000
_cell.angle_alpha   90.00
_cell.angle_beta   90.00
_cell.angle_gamma   90.00
#
_symmetry.space_group_name_H-M   'P 1'
#
loop_
_entity.id
_entity.type
_entity.pdbx_description
1 polymer ?
#
loop_
_entity_poly.entity_id
_entity_poly.type
_entity_poly.pdbx_seq_one_letter_code
_entity_poly.pdbx_strand_id
1 'polypeptide(L)'
;MEDAVEERFVNSKSGNGLFAKRNFQAGEVIFEEAPLVVTQFVWNEDCNYRSCEKCLRPLETAQENARRLTGNRALNLPLPELDDIKPAEHRNCGNCGASYCSAACLDSAYRSYHKRLCHVNQSAHPLDVIRETWKQSHHPPESFNVMAIAKLAAMFLSAESLEDKKCITGALARFQCETANANEGIVHRMLGPNFEVRLEVLRPLFAAAFPEESVTGWWTKDGFLALFAVFARNAQGVGVSSYGTWAYNVRNSPNCTQQTLDWLDGIDKAIEEKTGLDFMDNEGSGLFVRQRASNHSCDPNTEVKFRLNNATLSLIARRPIHAGEEVFITYLDNCALERSRHSRQKELRSYYLFNCSCQKCQQQADQADETSEDEDDWESDDPMEEE
;
A
#
# COMPACT_ATOMS: atom_id res chain seq x y z
N MET A 1 -0.09 20.82 17.55
CA MET A 1 1.13 20.03 17.81
C MET A 1 2.12 20.41 16.74
N GLU A 2 3.33 20.78 17.14
CA GLU A 2 4.39 21.08 16.19
C GLU A 2 4.77 19.80 15.45
N ASP A 3 5.00 19.89 14.12
CA ASP A 3 5.34 18.70 13.33
C ASP A 3 6.65 18.11 13.85
N ALA A 4 6.68 16.79 14.06
CA ALA A 4 7.82 16.10 14.69
C ALA A 4 8.97 15.83 13.71
N VAL A 5 8.69 16.03 12.42
CA VAL A 5 9.57 15.86 11.28
C VAL A 5 9.40 17.05 10.32
N GLU A 6 10.36 17.26 9.45
CA GLU A 6 10.28 18.23 8.36
C GLU A 6 10.84 17.68 7.06
N GLU A 7 10.29 18.13 5.94
CA GLU A 7 10.77 17.78 4.61
C GLU A 7 11.89 18.73 4.20
N ARG A 8 13.03 18.19 3.76
CA ARG A 8 14.17 18.96 3.24
C ARG A 8 14.62 18.40 1.89
N PHE A 9 15.06 19.27 0.99
CA PHE A 9 15.72 18.82 -0.24
C PHE A 9 17.08 18.24 0.09
N VAL A 10 17.33 17.00 -0.34
CA VAL A 10 18.59 16.28 -0.10
C VAL A 10 19.53 16.50 -1.27
N ASN A 11 19.14 16.10 -2.47
CA ASN A 11 19.91 16.27 -3.72
C ASN A 11 19.02 15.97 -4.95
N SER A 12 19.56 16.17 -6.16
CA SER A 12 18.81 15.96 -7.41
C SER A 12 18.48 14.49 -7.72
N LYS A 13 19.17 13.52 -7.09
CA LYS A 13 18.92 12.07 -7.29
C LYS A 13 17.84 11.55 -6.34
N SER A 14 17.94 11.86 -5.06
CA SER A 14 17.02 11.41 -4.01
C SER A 14 15.83 12.34 -3.83
N GLY A 15 15.88 13.56 -4.38
CA GLY A 15 14.85 14.57 -4.19
C GLY A 15 14.78 15.03 -2.74
N ASN A 16 13.58 14.95 -2.15
CA ASN A 16 13.33 15.35 -0.78
C ASN A 16 13.49 14.18 0.19
N GLY A 17 13.86 14.50 1.41
CA GLY A 17 14.01 13.57 2.54
C GLY A 17 13.23 14.08 3.73
N LEU A 18 12.85 13.17 4.62
CA LEU A 18 12.17 13.50 5.86
C LEU A 18 13.19 13.53 7.00
N PHE A 19 13.23 14.59 7.80
CA PHE A 19 14.22 14.80 8.84
C PHE A 19 13.58 14.97 10.22
N ALA A 20 14.17 14.37 11.24
CA ALA A 20 13.72 14.50 12.62
C ALA A 20 13.92 15.92 13.15
N LYS A 21 12.87 16.55 13.72
CA LYS A 21 12.99 17.87 14.38
C LYS A 21 13.40 17.78 15.85
N ARG A 22 13.33 16.58 16.43
CA ARG A 22 13.70 16.27 17.82
C ARG A 22 14.26 14.86 17.91
N ASN A 23 14.75 14.48 19.08
CA ASN A 23 15.18 13.11 19.34
C ASN A 23 13.96 12.18 19.50
N PHE A 24 14.10 10.94 19.03
CA PHE A 24 13.15 9.84 19.21
C PHE A 24 13.84 8.64 19.87
N GLN A 25 13.11 7.91 20.70
CA GLN A 25 13.56 6.64 21.26
C GLN A 25 13.12 5.45 20.37
N ALA A 26 13.78 4.31 20.52
CA ALA A 26 13.32 3.08 19.86
C ALA A 26 11.89 2.72 20.32
N GLY A 27 11.04 2.32 19.37
CA GLY A 27 9.62 2.03 19.57
C GLY A 27 8.72 3.27 19.59
N GLU A 28 9.27 4.48 19.56
CA GLU A 28 8.48 5.71 19.59
C GLU A 28 7.77 5.96 18.25
N VAL A 29 6.51 6.42 18.33
CA VAL A 29 5.74 6.87 17.17
C VAL A 29 6.24 8.24 16.73
N ILE A 30 6.74 8.34 15.50
CA ILE A 30 7.19 9.61 14.93
C ILE A 30 5.98 10.43 14.49
N PHE A 31 5.10 9.83 13.67
CA PHE A 31 3.81 10.39 13.31
C PHE A 31 2.83 9.29 12.87
N GLU A 32 1.55 9.65 12.84
CA GLU A 32 0.49 8.86 12.20
C GLU A 32 -0.10 9.67 11.04
N GLU A 33 -0.43 9.00 9.94
CA GLU A 33 -0.92 9.62 8.72
C GLU A 33 -2.08 8.81 8.12
N ALA A 34 -3.21 9.47 7.90
CA ALA A 34 -4.28 8.93 7.07
C ALA A 34 -3.94 9.12 5.57
N PRO A 35 -4.26 8.14 4.71
CA PRO A 35 -3.94 8.23 3.29
C PRO A 35 -4.75 9.32 2.61
N LEU A 36 -4.16 9.95 1.59
CA LEU A 36 -4.89 10.80 0.64
C LEU A 36 -5.98 10.00 -0.06
N VAL A 37 -5.63 8.81 -0.53
CA VAL A 37 -6.52 7.84 -1.16
C VAL A 37 -6.02 6.44 -0.85
N VAL A 38 -6.94 5.51 -0.59
CA VAL A 38 -6.63 4.10 -0.32
C VAL A 38 -7.75 3.23 -0.89
N THR A 39 -7.39 2.08 -1.45
CA THR A 39 -8.35 1.14 -2.04
C THR A 39 -7.88 -0.29 -1.81
N GLN A 40 -8.84 -1.21 -1.64
CA GLN A 40 -8.58 -2.64 -1.53
C GLN A 40 -8.18 -3.20 -2.91
N PHE A 41 -7.27 -4.17 -2.96
CA PHE A 41 -6.97 -4.87 -4.21
C PHE A 41 -8.19 -5.63 -4.73
N VAL A 42 -8.39 -5.61 -6.04
CA VAL A 42 -9.59 -6.17 -6.69
C VAL A 42 -9.65 -7.69 -6.50
N TRP A 43 -8.50 -8.36 -6.56
CA TRP A 43 -8.43 -9.80 -6.31
C TRP A 43 -8.73 -10.18 -4.85
N ASN A 44 -8.38 -9.34 -3.88
CA ASN A 44 -8.70 -9.60 -2.47
C ASN A 44 -10.21 -9.55 -2.23
N GLU A 45 -10.92 -8.64 -2.91
CA GLU A 45 -12.38 -8.57 -2.83
C GLU A 45 -13.03 -9.84 -3.41
N ASP A 46 -12.54 -10.34 -4.55
CA ASP A 46 -13.02 -11.59 -5.17
C ASP A 46 -12.68 -12.83 -4.31
N CYS A 47 -11.58 -12.79 -3.57
CA CYS A 47 -11.20 -13.80 -2.57
C CYS A 47 -12.00 -13.71 -1.25
N ASN A 48 -13.07 -12.90 -1.22
CA ASN A 48 -13.93 -12.66 -0.06
C ASN A 48 -13.20 -12.05 1.16
N TYR A 49 -12.09 -11.35 0.95
CA TYR A 49 -11.55 -10.51 2.00
C TYR A 49 -12.47 -9.30 2.19
N ARG A 50 -13.09 -9.18 3.37
CA ARG A 50 -14.02 -8.09 3.66
C ARG A 50 -13.29 -6.97 4.38
N SER A 51 -13.22 -5.81 3.75
CA SER A 51 -12.61 -4.61 4.33
C SER A 51 -13.55 -3.41 4.27
N CYS A 52 -13.32 -2.45 5.16
CA CYS A 52 -14.01 -1.16 5.13
C CYS A 52 -13.57 -0.37 3.90
N GLU A 53 -14.51 0.01 3.03
CA GLU A 53 -14.16 0.71 1.78
C GLU A 53 -13.65 2.15 1.98
N LYS A 54 -13.56 2.64 3.22
CA LYS A 54 -12.90 3.93 3.51
C LYS A 54 -11.49 3.78 4.07
N CYS A 55 -11.29 2.84 4.99
CA CYS A 55 -10.06 2.76 5.78
C CYS A 55 -9.41 1.39 5.76
N LEU A 56 -9.88 0.46 4.93
CA LEU A 56 -9.42 -0.93 4.85
C LEU A 56 -9.50 -1.75 6.14
N ARG A 57 -10.05 -1.20 7.24
CA ARG A 57 -10.25 -1.97 8.48
C ARG A 57 -10.95 -3.31 8.15
N PRO A 58 -10.41 -4.46 8.60
CA PRO A 58 -11.04 -5.75 8.36
C PRO A 58 -12.47 -5.76 8.91
N LEU A 59 -13.39 -6.40 8.20
CA LEU A 59 -14.80 -6.54 8.60
C LEU A 59 -15.16 -7.96 9.03
N GLU A 60 -14.15 -8.81 9.19
CA GLU A 60 -14.25 -10.12 9.83
C GLU A 60 -13.49 -10.11 11.16
N THR A 61 -14.07 -10.77 12.15
CA THR A 61 -13.43 -11.00 13.46
C THR A 61 -12.14 -11.80 13.29
N ALA A 62 -11.22 -11.70 14.26
CA ALA A 62 -10.02 -12.52 14.32
C ALA A 62 -10.36 -14.02 14.23
N GLN A 63 -11.47 -14.42 14.86
CA GLN A 63 -11.97 -15.80 14.82
C GLN A 63 -12.36 -16.25 13.41
N GLU A 64 -13.11 -15.42 12.68
CA GLU A 64 -13.51 -15.69 11.29
C GLU A 64 -12.29 -15.72 10.37
N ASN A 65 -11.39 -14.75 10.53
CA ASN A 65 -10.15 -14.65 9.77
C ASN A 65 -9.27 -15.89 9.97
N ALA A 66 -8.99 -16.28 11.22
CA ALA A 66 -8.18 -17.47 11.51
C ALA A 66 -8.82 -18.76 10.97
N ARG A 67 -10.15 -18.94 11.08
CA ARG A 67 -10.85 -20.10 10.50
C ARG A 67 -10.73 -20.15 8.98
N ARG A 68 -10.81 -18.99 8.32
CA ARG A 68 -10.69 -18.85 6.87
C ARG A 68 -9.27 -19.17 6.42
N LEU A 69 -8.27 -18.55 7.06
CA LEU A 69 -6.86 -18.71 6.72
C LEU A 69 -6.33 -20.13 6.98
N THR A 70 -6.74 -20.78 8.07
CA THR A 70 -6.36 -22.17 8.36
C THR A 70 -7.23 -23.21 7.64
N GLY A 71 -8.39 -22.82 7.11
CA GLY A 71 -9.42 -23.75 6.65
C GLY A 71 -10.08 -24.59 7.76
N ASN A 72 -9.74 -24.35 9.03
CA ASN A 72 -10.26 -25.11 10.16
C ASN A 72 -11.50 -24.45 10.76
N ARG A 73 -12.70 -24.89 10.35
CA ARG A 73 -13.98 -24.37 10.87
C ARG A 73 -14.20 -24.61 12.37
N ALA A 74 -13.52 -25.58 12.97
CA ALA A 74 -13.64 -25.91 14.38
C ALA A 74 -12.67 -25.12 15.28
N LEU A 75 -11.75 -24.33 14.69
CA LEU A 75 -10.82 -23.50 15.44
C LEU A 75 -11.59 -22.53 16.35
N ASN A 76 -11.18 -22.41 17.60
CA ASN A 76 -11.70 -21.42 18.55
C ASN A 76 -10.53 -20.63 19.14
N LEU A 77 -10.51 -19.33 18.90
CA LEU A 77 -9.51 -18.43 19.46
C LEU A 77 -9.84 -18.13 20.92
N PRO A 78 -8.85 -18.11 21.83
CA PRO A 78 -9.04 -17.64 23.20
C PRO A 78 -9.24 -16.11 23.23
N LEU A 79 -9.61 -15.57 24.38
CA LEU A 79 -9.63 -14.11 24.63
C LEU A 79 -10.31 -13.28 23.52
N PRO A 80 -11.59 -13.58 23.16
CA PRO A 80 -12.30 -12.83 22.12
C PRO A 80 -12.46 -11.35 22.44
N GLU A 81 -12.34 -10.95 23.70
CA GLU A 81 -12.35 -9.55 24.15
C GLU A 81 -11.14 -8.74 23.68
N LEU A 82 -10.07 -9.38 23.19
CA LEU A 82 -8.89 -8.72 22.61
C LEU A 82 -9.03 -8.45 21.10
N ASP A 83 -10.12 -8.90 20.49
CA ASP A 83 -10.48 -8.57 19.11
C ASP A 83 -11.04 -7.14 19.05
N ASP A 84 -10.46 -6.31 18.18
CA ASP A 84 -10.85 -4.90 18.03
C ASP A 84 -11.94 -4.68 16.97
N ILE A 85 -12.37 -5.76 16.30
CA ILE A 85 -13.45 -5.73 15.32
C ILE A 85 -14.82 -5.75 16.01
N LYS A 86 -15.72 -4.86 15.58
CA LYS A 86 -17.04 -4.68 16.17
C LYS A 86 -18.15 -4.85 15.13
N PRO A 87 -18.60 -6.09 14.86
CA PRO A 87 -19.60 -6.36 13.83
C PRO A 87 -20.91 -5.58 13.98
N ALA A 88 -21.31 -5.23 15.21
CA ALA A 88 -22.51 -4.44 15.48
C ALA A 88 -22.44 -2.98 14.97
N GLU A 89 -21.22 -2.45 14.81
CA GLU A 89 -20.99 -1.09 14.29
C GLU A 89 -20.94 -1.05 12.76
N HIS A 90 -20.76 -2.21 12.10
CA HIS A 90 -20.64 -2.28 10.65
C HIS A 90 -21.90 -1.74 9.96
N ARG A 91 -21.69 -1.08 8.82
CA ARG A 91 -22.75 -0.49 8.00
C ARG A 91 -22.50 -0.81 6.53
N ASN A 92 -23.58 -0.99 5.79
CA ASN A 92 -23.51 -1.19 4.34
C ASN A 92 -24.23 -0.05 3.63
N CYS A 93 -23.73 0.34 2.46
CA CYS A 93 -24.45 1.26 1.58
C CYS A 93 -25.75 0.58 1.10
N GLY A 94 -26.89 1.23 1.30
CA GLY A 94 -28.19 0.67 0.92
C GLY A 94 -28.42 0.54 -0.58
N ASN A 95 -27.59 1.17 -1.42
CA ASN A 95 -27.71 1.12 -2.88
C ASN A 95 -26.79 0.04 -3.51
N CYS A 96 -25.49 0.10 -3.24
CA CYS A 96 -24.51 -0.80 -3.86
C CYS A 96 -24.00 -1.93 -2.96
N GLY A 97 -24.33 -1.92 -1.66
CA GLY A 97 -23.88 -2.94 -0.71
C GLY A 97 -22.45 -2.77 -0.17
N ALA A 98 -21.69 -1.75 -0.59
CA ALA A 98 -20.34 -1.49 -0.09
C ALA A 98 -20.31 -1.42 1.45
N SER A 99 -19.32 -2.07 2.07
CA SER A 99 -19.28 -2.27 3.52
C SER A 99 -18.31 -1.30 4.21
N TYR A 100 -18.68 -0.89 5.42
CA TYR A 100 -17.95 0.08 6.23
C TYR A 100 -17.91 -0.36 7.69
N CYS A 101 -16.79 -0.09 8.37
CA CYS A 101 -16.62 -0.47 9.77
C CYS A 101 -17.50 0.35 10.73
N SER A 102 -17.99 1.51 10.31
CA SER A 102 -18.83 2.40 11.13
C SER A 102 -19.69 3.34 10.28
N ALA A 103 -20.73 3.92 10.89
CA ALA A 103 -21.52 4.99 10.28
C ALA A 103 -20.67 6.21 9.90
N ALA A 104 -19.68 6.58 10.71
CA ALA A 104 -18.77 7.67 10.42
C ALA A 104 -17.95 7.42 9.14
N CYS A 105 -17.48 6.18 8.92
CA CYS A 105 -16.78 5.82 7.69
C CYS A 105 -17.69 5.87 6.46
N LEU A 106 -18.93 5.37 6.57
CA LEU A 106 -19.92 5.45 5.50
C LEU A 106 -20.24 6.90 5.14
N ASP A 107 -20.59 7.73 6.14
CA ASP A 107 -20.96 9.14 5.92
C ASP A 107 -19.80 9.94 5.31
N SER A 108 -18.60 9.75 5.84
CA SER A 108 -17.41 10.41 5.33
C SER A 108 -17.10 9.96 3.89
N ALA A 109 -17.17 8.66 3.60
CA ALA A 109 -16.97 8.14 2.25
C ALA A 109 -18.01 8.67 1.27
N TYR A 110 -19.28 8.67 1.65
CA TYR A 110 -20.40 9.14 0.83
C TYR A 110 -20.20 10.59 0.39
N ARG A 111 -19.79 11.46 1.32
CA ARG A 111 -19.48 12.87 1.04
C ARG A 111 -18.23 13.03 0.19
N SER A 112 -17.19 12.22 0.42
CA SER A 112 -15.90 12.43 -0.22
C SER A 112 -15.78 11.84 -1.63
N TYR A 113 -16.36 10.67 -1.92
CA TYR A 113 -16.19 10.02 -3.23
C TYR A 113 -17.30 9.01 -3.55
N HIS A 114 -17.83 8.34 -2.53
CA HIS A 114 -18.66 7.17 -2.74
C HIS A 114 -19.97 7.50 -3.44
N LYS A 115 -20.56 8.70 -3.23
CA LYS A 115 -21.74 9.12 -3.98
C LYS A 115 -21.55 9.02 -5.51
N ARG A 116 -20.34 9.29 -6.01
CA ARG A 116 -20.03 9.20 -7.45
C ARG A 116 -19.68 7.79 -7.90
N LEU A 117 -19.04 6.99 -7.03
CA LEU A 117 -18.71 5.60 -7.34
C LEU A 117 -19.89 4.64 -7.12
N CYS A 118 -20.90 5.05 -6.38
CA CYS A 118 -22.01 4.19 -5.96
C CYS A 118 -22.95 3.89 -7.13
N HIS A 119 -22.99 2.63 -7.52
CA HIS A 119 -23.91 2.10 -8.52
C HIS A 119 -24.35 0.70 -8.09
N VAL A 120 -25.54 0.28 -8.54
CA VAL A 120 -25.93 -1.12 -8.40
C VAL A 120 -25.02 -1.92 -9.33
N ASN A 121 -24.41 -3.00 -8.82
CA ASN A 121 -23.52 -3.84 -9.61
C ASN A 121 -24.25 -4.31 -10.88
N GLN A 122 -23.73 -3.89 -12.03
CA GLN A 122 -24.31 -4.12 -13.34
C GLN A 122 -23.14 -4.31 -14.31
N SER A 123 -23.09 -5.47 -14.99
CA SER A 123 -21.97 -5.85 -15.85
C SER A 123 -21.61 -4.84 -16.96
N ALA A 124 -22.50 -3.90 -17.29
CA ALA A 124 -22.27 -2.85 -18.28
C ALA A 124 -21.83 -1.50 -17.69
N HIS A 125 -21.79 -1.34 -16.36
CA HIS A 125 -21.39 -0.09 -15.75
C HIS A 125 -19.87 0.16 -15.97
N PRO A 126 -19.44 1.37 -16.36
CA PRO A 126 -18.03 1.62 -16.70
C PRO A 126 -17.03 1.22 -15.62
N LEU A 127 -17.36 1.41 -14.33
CA LEU A 127 -16.49 1.00 -13.23
C LEU A 127 -16.35 -0.53 -13.10
N ASP A 128 -17.44 -1.27 -13.34
CA ASP A 128 -17.40 -2.74 -13.32
C ASP A 128 -16.57 -3.25 -14.52
N VAL A 129 -16.72 -2.62 -15.70
CA VAL A 129 -15.90 -2.95 -16.88
C VAL A 129 -14.42 -2.67 -16.64
N ILE A 130 -14.05 -1.56 -15.97
CA ILE A 130 -12.66 -1.27 -15.57
C ILE A 130 -12.10 -2.38 -14.67
N ARG A 131 -12.86 -2.79 -13.64
CA ARG A 131 -12.44 -3.87 -12.72
C ARG A 131 -12.19 -5.19 -13.45
N GLU A 132 -13.12 -5.59 -14.30
CA GLU A 132 -12.97 -6.84 -15.06
C GLU A 132 -11.81 -6.78 -16.06
N THR A 133 -11.65 -5.64 -16.75
CA THR A 133 -10.53 -5.42 -17.68
C THR A 133 -9.19 -5.49 -16.96
N TRP A 134 -9.11 -4.93 -15.75
CA TRP A 134 -7.92 -4.99 -14.91
C TRP A 134 -7.56 -6.42 -14.52
N LYS A 135 -8.54 -7.19 -14.02
CA LYS A 135 -8.32 -8.60 -13.64
C LYS A 135 -7.86 -9.47 -14.81
N GLN A 136 -8.36 -9.23 -16.01
CA GLN A 136 -7.91 -9.96 -17.22
C GLN A 136 -6.48 -9.62 -17.61
N SER A 137 -5.98 -8.46 -17.19
CA SER A 137 -4.71 -7.89 -17.62
C SER A 137 -3.60 -7.99 -16.57
N HIS A 138 -3.98 -8.20 -15.30
CA HIS A 138 -3.09 -8.21 -14.14
C HIS A 138 -3.54 -9.31 -13.17
N HIS A 139 -2.87 -10.47 -13.26
CA HIS A 139 -3.11 -11.59 -12.35
C HIS A 139 -2.41 -11.38 -11.00
N PRO A 140 -2.84 -12.08 -9.93
CA PRO A 140 -2.17 -12.01 -8.63
C PRO A 140 -0.70 -12.43 -8.71
N PRO A 141 0.19 -11.83 -7.89
CA PRO A 141 -0.11 -10.79 -6.90
C PRO A 141 -0.38 -9.42 -7.53
N GLU A 142 -1.39 -8.72 -7.01
CA GLU A 142 -1.74 -7.40 -7.50
C GLU A 142 -0.73 -6.36 -7.00
N SER A 143 0.03 -5.75 -7.92
CA SER A 143 1.08 -4.76 -7.61
C SER A 143 0.59 -3.32 -7.71
N PHE A 144 -0.62 -3.10 -8.25
CA PHE A 144 -1.18 -1.79 -8.51
C PHE A 144 -2.70 -1.78 -8.32
N ASN A 145 -3.27 -0.69 -7.80
CA ASN A 145 -4.70 -0.57 -7.58
C ASN A 145 -5.34 0.39 -8.59
N VAL A 146 -5.88 -0.15 -9.70
CA VAL A 146 -6.53 0.68 -10.75
C VAL A 146 -7.69 1.49 -10.21
N MET A 147 -8.40 0.96 -9.21
CA MET A 147 -9.57 1.60 -8.63
C MET A 147 -9.20 2.79 -7.73
N ALA A 148 -7.94 2.91 -7.30
CA ALA A 148 -7.46 4.11 -6.62
C ALA A 148 -7.49 5.36 -7.53
N ILE A 149 -7.28 5.20 -8.85
CA ILE A 149 -7.43 6.29 -9.82
C ILE A 149 -8.90 6.73 -9.92
N ALA A 150 -9.82 5.77 -9.98
CA ALA A 150 -11.25 6.05 -10.04
C ALA A 150 -11.72 6.78 -8.76
N LYS A 151 -11.22 6.31 -7.60
CA LYS A 151 -11.50 6.93 -6.30
C LYS A 151 -10.96 8.35 -6.22
N LEU A 152 -9.74 8.59 -6.69
CA LEU A 152 -9.13 9.92 -6.75
C LEU A 152 -9.92 10.88 -7.66
N ALA A 153 -10.37 10.43 -8.83
CA ALA A 153 -11.23 11.22 -9.72
C ALA A 153 -12.57 11.55 -9.05
N ALA A 154 -13.21 10.57 -8.42
CA ALA A 154 -14.43 10.78 -7.66
C ALA A 154 -14.24 11.76 -6.49
N MET A 155 -13.09 11.71 -5.80
CA MET A 155 -12.72 12.69 -4.76
C MET A 155 -12.61 14.10 -5.32
N PHE A 156 -11.85 14.26 -6.40
CA PHE A 156 -11.67 15.56 -7.05
C PHE A 156 -12.98 16.17 -7.56
N LEU A 157 -13.85 15.34 -8.13
CA LEU A 157 -15.16 15.76 -8.65
C LEU A 157 -16.21 16.01 -7.55
N SER A 158 -16.03 15.42 -6.36
CA SER A 158 -16.91 15.64 -5.20
C SER A 158 -16.49 16.83 -4.33
N ALA A 159 -15.27 17.34 -4.51
CA ALA A 159 -14.79 18.54 -3.84
C ALA A 159 -15.67 19.76 -4.16
N GLU A 160 -16.24 20.37 -3.12
CA GLU A 160 -17.23 21.45 -3.23
C GLU A 160 -16.59 22.79 -3.62
N SER A 161 -15.38 23.07 -3.10
CA SER A 161 -14.68 24.33 -3.35
C SER A 161 -13.49 24.17 -4.30
N LEU A 162 -13.11 25.29 -4.95
CA LEU A 162 -11.88 25.34 -5.74
C LEU A 162 -10.63 25.11 -4.87
N GLU A 163 -10.69 25.47 -3.59
CA GLU A 163 -9.58 25.27 -2.65
C GLU A 163 -9.38 23.79 -2.35
N ASP A 164 -10.45 23.03 -2.10
CA ASP A 164 -10.36 21.58 -1.89
C ASP A 164 -9.76 20.86 -3.11
N LYS A 165 -10.16 21.28 -4.31
CA LYS A 165 -9.59 20.79 -5.57
C LYS A 165 -8.10 21.10 -5.68
N LYS A 166 -7.69 22.31 -5.30
CA LYS A 166 -6.28 22.72 -5.23
C LYS A 166 -5.51 21.95 -4.15
N CYS A 167 -6.14 21.59 -3.04
CA CYS A 167 -5.51 20.73 -2.03
C CYS A 167 -5.21 19.35 -2.59
N ILE A 168 -6.16 18.74 -3.32
CA ILE A 168 -5.95 17.43 -3.97
C ILE A 168 -4.86 17.53 -5.04
N THR A 169 -4.94 18.48 -5.97
CA THR A 169 -3.93 18.61 -7.03
C THR A 169 -2.57 19.03 -6.49
N GLY A 170 -2.54 19.89 -5.47
CA GLY A 170 -1.34 20.28 -4.75
C GLY A 170 -0.70 19.10 -4.00
N ALA A 171 -1.51 18.21 -3.42
CA ALA A 171 -1.00 16.97 -2.84
C ALA A 171 -0.46 16.02 -3.91
N LEU A 172 -1.17 15.84 -5.04
CA LEU A 172 -0.72 15.01 -6.16
C LEU A 172 0.60 15.51 -6.76
N ALA A 173 0.77 16.83 -6.90
CA ALA A 173 1.98 17.46 -7.41
C ALA A 173 3.21 17.25 -6.50
N ARG A 174 3.02 16.82 -5.25
CA ARG A 174 4.12 16.47 -4.36
C ARG A 174 4.64 15.06 -4.60
N PHE A 175 3.86 14.15 -5.18
CA PHE A 175 4.34 12.80 -5.43
C PHE A 175 5.32 12.76 -6.60
N GLN A 176 6.30 11.87 -6.53
CA GLN A 176 7.32 11.78 -7.55
C GLN A 176 6.71 11.32 -8.88
N CYS A 177 6.88 12.14 -9.91
CA CYS A 177 6.49 11.90 -11.29
C CYS A 177 7.59 12.50 -12.16
N GLU A 178 8.22 11.68 -13.01
CA GLU A 178 9.36 12.12 -13.85
C GLU A 178 8.89 12.54 -15.26
N THR A 179 9.85 12.72 -16.17
CA THR A 179 9.56 12.92 -17.59
C THR A 179 8.76 11.75 -18.16
N ALA A 180 8.00 11.98 -19.23
CA ALA A 180 7.15 10.96 -19.85
C ALA A 180 7.92 9.66 -20.15
N ASN A 181 9.15 9.75 -20.66
CA ASN A 181 9.98 8.59 -21.00
C ASN A 181 10.37 7.75 -19.77
N ALA A 182 10.74 8.41 -18.67
CA ALA A 182 11.07 7.70 -17.43
C ALA A 182 9.83 7.03 -16.82
N ASN A 183 8.66 7.69 -16.94
CA ASN A 183 7.39 7.12 -16.50
C ASN A 183 6.99 5.90 -17.35
N GLU A 184 7.18 5.91 -18.68
CA GLU A 184 6.93 4.75 -19.54
C GLU A 184 7.75 3.54 -19.10
N GLY A 185 9.05 3.71 -18.81
CA GLY A 185 9.93 2.62 -18.36
C GLY A 185 9.51 1.98 -17.02
N ILE A 186 9.14 2.78 -16.01
CA ILE A 186 8.71 2.28 -14.70
C ILE A 186 7.42 1.48 -14.83
N VAL A 187 6.43 2.03 -15.53
CA VAL A 187 5.12 1.40 -15.58
C VAL A 187 5.15 0.18 -16.52
N HIS A 188 5.99 0.19 -17.56
CA HIS A 188 6.27 -0.99 -18.37
C HIS A 188 6.85 -2.14 -17.53
N ARG A 189 7.79 -1.89 -16.61
CA ARG A 189 8.31 -2.94 -15.72
C ARG A 189 7.28 -3.41 -14.69
N MET A 190 6.50 -2.50 -14.11
CA MET A 190 5.50 -2.87 -13.11
C MET A 190 4.34 -3.69 -13.68
N LEU A 191 3.90 -3.39 -14.90
CA LEU A 191 2.78 -4.08 -15.52
C LEU A 191 3.25 -5.18 -16.47
N GLY A 192 4.47 -5.12 -16.98
CA GLY A 192 5.09 -6.08 -17.91
C GLY A 192 4.98 -5.68 -19.39
N PRO A 193 5.45 -6.54 -20.32
CA PRO A 193 5.71 -6.21 -21.73
C PRO A 193 4.49 -5.73 -22.54
N ASN A 194 3.27 -6.05 -22.10
CA ASN A 194 2.02 -5.62 -22.77
C ASN A 194 1.45 -4.32 -22.19
N PHE A 195 2.26 -3.50 -21.52
CA PHE A 195 1.81 -2.34 -20.74
C PHE A 195 1.10 -1.26 -21.58
N GLU A 196 1.68 -0.84 -22.71
CA GLU A 196 1.10 0.22 -23.54
C GLU A 196 -0.30 -0.14 -24.05
N VAL A 197 -0.46 -1.40 -24.48
CA VAL A 197 -1.75 -1.94 -24.94
C VAL A 197 -2.80 -1.88 -23.82
N ARG A 198 -2.40 -2.12 -22.57
CA ARG A 198 -3.31 -2.13 -21.41
C ARG A 198 -3.79 -0.73 -21.02
N LEU A 199 -2.92 0.28 -21.03
CA LEU A 199 -3.37 1.66 -20.73
C LEU A 199 -4.31 2.21 -21.81
N GLU A 200 -4.06 1.91 -23.08
CA GLU A 200 -4.92 2.36 -24.17
C GLU A 200 -6.32 1.75 -24.12
N VAL A 201 -6.47 0.57 -23.52
CA VAL A 201 -7.80 -0.03 -23.26
C VAL A 201 -8.48 0.61 -22.04
N LEU A 202 -7.74 0.84 -20.95
CA LEU A 202 -8.31 1.39 -19.71
C LEU A 202 -8.73 2.85 -19.84
N ARG A 203 -7.93 3.67 -20.53
CA ARG A 203 -8.11 5.13 -20.60
C ARG A 203 -9.49 5.56 -21.14
N PRO A 204 -10.02 5.00 -22.25
CA PRO A 204 -11.38 5.27 -22.70
C PRO A 204 -12.46 4.87 -21.69
N LEU A 205 -12.25 3.80 -20.91
CA LEU A 205 -13.19 3.37 -19.87
C LEU A 205 -13.25 4.39 -18.73
N PHE A 206 -12.10 4.93 -18.32
CA PHE A 206 -12.04 6.03 -17.34
C PHE A 206 -12.71 7.30 -17.85
N ALA A 207 -12.51 7.66 -19.12
CA ALA A 207 -13.19 8.79 -19.74
C ALA A 207 -14.72 8.59 -19.81
N ALA A 208 -15.19 7.36 -20.03
CA ALA A 208 -16.61 7.03 -20.00
C ALA A 208 -17.19 7.05 -18.56
N ALA A 209 -16.42 6.60 -17.57
CA ALA A 209 -16.81 6.62 -16.16
C ALA A 209 -16.83 8.04 -15.56
N PHE A 210 -15.94 8.91 -16.03
CA PHE A 210 -15.74 10.28 -15.55
C PHE A 210 -15.65 11.27 -16.72
N PRO A 211 -16.78 11.60 -17.39
CA PRO A 211 -16.81 12.41 -18.60
C PRO A 211 -16.66 13.91 -18.35
N GLU A 212 -16.61 14.37 -17.10
CA GLU A 212 -16.58 15.78 -16.76
C GLU A 212 -15.30 16.48 -17.27
N GLU A 213 -15.48 17.65 -17.89
CA GLU A 213 -14.40 18.44 -18.52
C GLU A 213 -13.20 18.65 -17.58
N SER A 214 -13.47 18.86 -16.29
CA SER A 214 -12.44 19.13 -15.26
C SER A 214 -11.44 18.00 -15.03
N VAL A 215 -11.72 16.77 -15.49
CA VAL A 215 -10.81 15.61 -15.38
C VAL A 215 -10.41 15.03 -16.73
N THR A 216 -10.91 15.58 -17.84
CA THR A 216 -10.57 15.09 -19.20
C THR A 216 -9.06 15.06 -19.48
N GLY A 217 -8.32 16.03 -18.94
CA GLY A 217 -6.85 16.06 -19.02
C GLY A 217 -6.18 14.84 -18.38
N TRP A 218 -6.79 14.23 -17.36
CA TRP A 218 -6.28 13.02 -16.70
C TRP A 218 -6.40 11.79 -17.58
N TRP A 219 -7.31 11.80 -18.56
CA TRP A 219 -7.60 10.69 -19.47
C TRP A 219 -6.92 10.86 -20.85
N THR A 220 -6.00 11.82 -20.96
CA THR A 220 -5.04 11.88 -22.07
C THR A 220 -3.97 10.80 -21.88
N LYS A 221 -3.23 10.42 -22.93
CA LYS A 221 -2.13 9.45 -22.80
C LYS A 221 -1.16 9.86 -21.69
N ASP A 222 -0.67 11.10 -21.75
CA ASP A 222 0.31 11.63 -20.81
C ASP A 222 -0.26 11.81 -19.40
N GLY A 223 -1.50 12.31 -19.28
CA GLY A 223 -2.15 12.49 -17.99
C GLY A 223 -2.41 11.17 -17.27
N PHE A 224 -2.84 10.15 -18.01
CA PHE A 224 -3.12 8.83 -17.44
C PHE A 224 -1.83 8.13 -17.04
N LEU A 225 -0.80 8.19 -17.89
CA LEU A 225 0.52 7.68 -17.57
C LEU A 225 1.11 8.36 -16.32
N ALA A 226 0.98 9.68 -16.20
CA ALA A 226 1.44 10.41 -15.02
C ALA A 226 0.73 9.96 -13.73
N LEU A 227 -0.58 9.71 -13.78
CA LEU A 227 -1.33 9.15 -12.65
C LEU A 227 -0.82 7.76 -12.28
N PHE A 228 -0.61 6.88 -13.27
CA PHE A 228 -0.04 5.56 -13.04
C PHE A 228 1.35 5.65 -12.40
N ALA A 229 2.23 6.51 -12.91
CA ALA A 229 3.57 6.70 -12.36
C ALA A 229 3.54 7.17 -10.90
N VAL A 230 2.61 8.06 -10.53
CA VAL A 230 2.43 8.50 -9.13
C VAL A 230 2.14 7.30 -8.22
N PHE A 231 1.17 6.45 -8.57
CA PHE A 231 0.87 5.28 -7.76
C PHE A 231 2.00 4.25 -7.79
N ALA A 232 2.57 3.96 -8.95
CA ALA A 232 3.67 3.01 -9.13
C ALA A 232 4.87 3.31 -8.21
N ARG A 233 5.22 4.59 -8.05
CA ARG A 233 6.41 4.97 -7.28
C ARG A 233 6.16 5.30 -5.82
N ASN A 234 4.93 5.62 -5.45
CA ASN A 234 4.62 6.22 -4.15
C ASN A 234 3.55 5.46 -3.36
N ALA A 235 2.87 4.48 -3.95
CA ALA A 235 1.85 3.72 -3.24
C ALA A 235 2.50 2.86 -2.15
N GLN A 236 1.95 2.94 -0.95
CA GLN A 236 2.32 2.09 0.17
C GLN A 236 1.29 0.97 0.30
N GLY A 237 1.77 -0.28 0.33
CA GLY A 237 0.95 -1.44 0.66
C GLY A 237 0.38 -1.30 2.07
N VAL A 238 -0.91 -1.58 2.23
CA VAL A 238 -1.63 -1.50 3.50
C VAL A 238 -1.91 -2.91 3.99
N GLY A 239 -1.12 -3.35 4.97
CA GLY A 239 -1.30 -4.64 5.62
C GLY A 239 -2.07 -4.54 6.92
N VAL A 240 -3.30 -5.08 6.91
CA VAL A 240 -4.19 -5.12 8.07
C VAL A 240 -4.77 -6.51 8.20
N SER A 241 -4.84 -7.00 9.43
CA SER A 241 -5.33 -8.35 9.73
C SER A 241 -5.97 -8.36 11.09
N SER A 242 -7.22 -8.83 11.17
CA SER A 242 -7.91 -8.99 12.44
C SER A 242 -7.25 -10.07 13.29
N TYR A 243 -6.84 -11.20 12.70
CA TYR A 243 -6.05 -12.21 13.41
C TYR A 243 -4.69 -11.66 13.83
N GLY A 244 -3.95 -10.99 12.94
CA GLY A 244 -2.63 -10.45 13.25
C GLY A 244 -2.67 -9.44 14.40
N THR A 245 -3.65 -8.54 14.40
CA THR A 245 -3.87 -7.56 15.47
C THR A 245 -4.24 -8.24 16.78
N TRP A 246 -5.18 -9.19 16.75
CA TRP A 246 -5.56 -9.98 17.93
C TRP A 246 -4.38 -10.78 18.49
N ALA A 247 -3.61 -11.46 17.63
CA ALA A 247 -2.45 -12.24 18.04
C ALA A 247 -1.36 -11.36 18.66
N TYR A 248 -1.14 -10.16 18.12
CA TYR A 248 -0.28 -9.15 18.74
C TYR A 248 -0.79 -8.76 20.14
N ASN A 249 -2.08 -8.49 20.30
CA ASN A 249 -2.67 -8.15 21.60
C ASN A 249 -2.54 -9.29 22.61
N VAL A 250 -2.70 -10.55 22.17
CA VAL A 250 -2.51 -11.74 23.02
C VAL A 250 -1.05 -11.87 23.45
N ARG A 251 -0.09 -11.71 22.52
CA ARG A 251 1.37 -11.76 22.81
C ARG A 251 1.80 -10.71 23.82
N ASN A 252 1.17 -9.54 23.79
CA ASN A 252 1.47 -8.43 24.69
C ASN A 252 0.54 -8.35 25.91
N SER A 253 -0.36 -9.33 26.09
CA SER A 253 -1.27 -9.38 27.23
C SER A 253 -0.52 -9.81 28.50
N PRO A 254 -0.86 -9.25 29.68
CA PRO A 254 -0.28 -9.69 30.96
C PRO A 254 -0.46 -11.18 31.25
N ASN A 255 -1.46 -11.83 30.63
CA ASN A 255 -1.79 -13.23 30.81
C ASN A 255 -1.12 -14.16 29.77
N CYS A 256 -0.22 -13.64 28.93
CA CYS A 256 0.45 -14.45 27.92
C CYS A 256 1.41 -15.46 28.60
N THR A 257 1.23 -16.74 28.30
CA THR A 257 2.10 -17.83 28.80
C THR A 257 2.89 -18.43 27.65
N GLN A 258 3.98 -19.16 27.94
CA GLN A 258 4.73 -19.88 26.90
C GLN A 258 3.82 -20.85 26.13
N GLN A 259 2.90 -21.53 26.82
CA GLN A 259 1.93 -22.42 26.17
C GLN A 259 1.01 -21.66 25.18
N THR A 260 0.67 -20.41 25.49
CA THR A 260 -0.10 -19.53 24.59
C THR A 260 0.72 -19.16 23.36
N LEU A 261 2.01 -18.84 23.54
CA LEU A 261 2.92 -18.54 22.44
C LEU A 261 3.10 -19.74 21.51
N ASP A 262 3.41 -20.92 22.06
CA ASP A 262 3.58 -22.16 21.29
C ASP A 262 2.29 -22.51 20.51
N TRP A 263 1.12 -22.24 21.10
CA TRP A 263 -0.17 -22.43 20.43
C TRP A 263 -0.39 -21.43 19.29
N LEU A 264 -0.04 -20.15 19.48
CA LEU A 264 -0.11 -19.12 18.43
C LEU A 264 0.81 -19.45 17.26
N ASP A 265 2.05 -19.87 17.55
CA ASP A 265 3.02 -20.27 16.52
C ASP A 265 2.51 -21.47 15.72
N GLY A 266 1.77 -22.39 16.37
CA GLY A 266 1.07 -23.48 15.70
C GLY A 266 -0.05 -23.02 14.75
N ILE A 267 -0.76 -21.94 15.08
CA ILE A 267 -1.75 -21.33 14.19
C ILE A 267 -1.07 -20.61 13.02
N ASP A 268 -0.02 -19.83 13.29
CA ASP A 268 0.73 -19.12 12.26
C ASP A 268 1.28 -20.11 11.21
N LYS A 269 1.87 -21.22 11.67
CA LYS A 269 2.31 -22.30 10.79
C LYS A 269 1.15 -22.92 9.99
N ALA A 270 0.00 -23.15 10.60
CA ALA A 270 -1.17 -23.70 9.89
C ALA A 270 -1.73 -22.72 8.85
N ILE A 271 -1.60 -21.42 9.06
CA ILE A 271 -1.91 -20.39 8.07
C ILE A 271 -0.92 -20.49 6.92
N GLU A 272 0.39 -20.44 7.20
CA GLU A 272 1.46 -20.55 6.19
C GLU A 272 1.32 -21.81 5.31
N GLU A 273 1.06 -22.98 5.93
CA GLU A 273 0.84 -24.24 5.21
C GLU A 273 -0.38 -24.20 4.28
N LYS A 274 -1.41 -23.41 4.64
CA LYS A 274 -2.67 -23.35 3.89
C LYS A 274 -2.65 -22.28 2.81
N THR A 275 -2.03 -21.14 3.08
CA THR A 275 -2.01 -19.97 2.20
C THR A 275 -0.78 -19.90 1.31
N GLY A 276 0.29 -20.63 1.65
CA GLY A 276 1.61 -20.50 1.05
C GLY A 276 2.43 -19.39 1.71
N LEU A 277 3.74 -19.36 1.42
CA LEU A 277 4.69 -18.37 1.92
C LEU A 277 4.43 -16.96 1.37
N ASP A 278 3.75 -16.87 0.22
CA ASP A 278 3.47 -15.61 -0.50
C ASP A 278 2.10 -15.02 -0.17
N PHE A 279 1.48 -15.38 0.96
CA PHE A 279 0.21 -14.77 1.33
C PHE A 279 0.39 -13.25 1.40
N MET A 280 -0.29 -12.56 0.50
CA MET A 280 -0.20 -11.11 0.34
C MET A 280 -0.64 -10.43 1.63
N ASP A 281 0.35 -10.01 2.43
CA ASP A 281 0.16 -9.23 3.65
C ASP A 281 -0.47 -7.86 3.41
N ASN A 282 -0.78 -7.50 2.16
CA ASN A 282 -1.36 -6.22 1.78
C ASN A 282 -2.79 -6.39 1.28
N GLU A 283 -3.72 -5.77 1.99
CA GLU A 283 -5.14 -5.75 1.62
C GLU A 283 -5.45 -4.75 0.51
N GLY A 284 -4.56 -3.79 0.34
CA GLY A 284 -4.69 -2.75 -0.65
C GLY A 284 -3.48 -1.85 -0.65
N SER A 285 -3.62 -0.69 -1.28
CA SER A 285 -2.56 0.32 -1.31
C SER A 285 -3.14 1.72 -1.23
N GLY A 286 -2.32 2.65 -0.74
CA GLY A 286 -2.71 4.05 -0.61
C GLY A 286 -1.55 5.03 -0.80
N LEU A 287 -1.89 6.29 -1.03
CA LEU A 287 -0.94 7.39 -1.15
C LEU A 287 -0.86 8.18 0.14
N PHE A 288 0.36 8.40 0.64
CA PHE A 288 0.64 9.07 1.91
C PHE A 288 1.55 10.28 1.66
N VAL A 289 1.03 11.48 1.91
CA VAL A 289 1.65 12.75 1.47
C VAL A 289 2.93 13.06 2.23
N ARG A 290 3.00 12.68 3.50
CA ARG A 290 4.18 12.88 4.36
C ARG A 290 5.14 11.71 4.22
N GLN A 291 4.66 10.47 4.29
CA GLN A 291 5.52 9.29 4.17
C GLN A 291 6.27 9.25 2.83
N ARG A 292 5.69 9.76 1.72
CA ARG A 292 6.35 9.80 0.40
C ARG A 292 7.72 10.48 0.37
N ALA A 293 8.05 11.32 1.36
CA ALA A 293 9.36 11.97 1.47
C ALA A 293 10.40 11.13 2.22
N SER A 294 10.05 9.94 2.71
CA SER A 294 10.97 9.07 3.44
C SER A 294 11.77 8.23 2.46
N ASN A 295 13.08 8.46 2.38
CA ASN A 295 13.94 7.73 1.46
C ASN A 295 14.22 6.30 1.90
N HIS A 296 14.71 5.49 0.96
CA HIS A 296 15.11 4.11 1.21
C HIS A 296 16.45 3.98 1.96
N SER A 297 16.53 3.02 2.88
CA SER A 297 17.77 2.41 3.35
C SER A 297 17.57 0.90 3.51
N CYS A 298 18.56 0.08 3.13
CA CYS A 298 18.54 -1.36 3.40
C CYS A 298 18.76 -1.68 4.90
N ASP A 299 19.12 -0.68 5.69
CA ASP A 299 19.09 -0.70 7.15
C ASP A 299 18.33 0.54 7.65
N PRO A 300 16.99 0.52 7.62
CA PRO A 300 16.19 1.69 7.92
C PRO A 300 16.16 1.95 9.44
N ASN A 301 16.16 3.23 9.82
CA ASN A 301 15.98 3.64 11.22
C ASN A 301 14.50 3.68 11.64
N THR A 302 13.57 3.48 10.72
CA THR A 302 12.13 3.40 10.98
C THR A 302 11.46 2.19 10.35
N GLU A 303 10.26 1.87 10.82
CA GLU A 303 9.36 0.89 10.22
C GLU A 303 7.96 1.49 10.05
N VAL A 304 7.26 1.05 9.01
CA VAL A 304 5.86 1.38 8.74
C VAL A 304 4.97 0.30 9.34
N LYS A 305 3.97 0.69 10.14
CA LYS A 305 2.97 -0.23 10.71
C LYS A 305 1.57 0.37 10.62
N PHE A 306 0.55 -0.50 10.61
CA PHE A 306 -0.87 -0.12 10.62
C PHE A 306 -1.52 -0.46 11.97
N ARG A 307 -1.01 0.14 13.05
CA ARG A 307 -1.36 -0.26 14.44
C ARG A 307 -2.83 -0.06 14.80
N LEU A 308 -3.53 0.84 14.11
CA LEU A 308 -4.95 1.10 14.31
C LEU A 308 -5.84 0.11 13.54
N ASN A 309 -5.29 -1.01 13.06
CA ASN A 309 -5.97 -2.03 12.25
C ASN A 309 -6.84 -1.41 11.14
N ASN A 310 -6.27 -0.42 10.47
CA ASN A 310 -6.84 0.35 9.37
C ASN A 310 -5.70 1.01 8.57
N ALA A 311 -6.00 1.69 7.48
CA ALA A 311 -5.04 2.30 6.57
C ALA A 311 -4.29 3.52 7.15
N THR A 312 -4.45 3.86 8.43
CA THR A 312 -3.66 4.90 9.09
C THR A 312 -2.25 4.38 9.31
N LEU A 313 -1.31 4.95 8.57
CA LEU A 313 0.10 4.63 8.68
C LEU A 313 0.64 5.15 10.00
N SER A 314 1.41 4.33 10.71
CA SER A 314 2.22 4.69 11.86
C SER A 314 3.69 4.52 11.50
N LEU A 315 4.46 5.61 11.52
CA LEU A 315 5.91 5.54 11.34
C LEU A 315 6.59 5.44 12.72
N ILE A 316 7.38 4.39 12.93
CA ILE A 316 7.92 4.04 14.24
C ILE A 316 9.44 3.98 14.17
N ALA A 317 10.12 4.58 15.14
CA ALA A 317 11.57 4.49 15.24
C ALA A 317 12.01 3.07 15.64
N ARG A 318 12.89 2.44 14.86
CA ARG A 318 13.50 1.12 15.17
C ARG A 318 14.69 1.24 16.12
N ARG A 319 15.33 2.40 16.13
CA ARG A 319 16.49 2.76 16.96
C ARG A 319 16.39 4.24 17.35
N PRO A 320 17.18 4.72 18.33
CA PRO A 320 17.24 6.15 18.61
C PRO A 320 17.55 6.96 17.33
N ILE A 321 16.81 8.04 17.11
CA ILE A 321 16.99 8.98 15.99
C ILE A 321 17.25 10.35 16.59
N HIS A 322 18.37 10.99 16.22
CA HIS A 322 18.71 12.31 16.72
C HIS A 322 18.06 13.42 15.89
N ALA A 323 17.81 14.57 16.53
CA ALA A 323 17.34 15.76 15.83
C ALA A 323 18.31 16.11 14.69
N GLY A 324 17.76 16.31 13.49
CA GLY A 324 18.51 16.58 12.27
C GLY A 324 18.91 15.35 11.47
N GLU A 325 18.70 14.13 11.98
CA GLU A 325 18.89 12.90 11.19
C GLU A 325 17.76 12.70 10.19
N GLU A 326 18.10 12.10 9.04
CA GLU A 326 17.13 11.68 8.04
C GLU A 326 16.41 10.39 8.49
N VAL A 327 15.13 10.34 8.21
CA VAL A 327 14.21 9.24 8.49
C VAL A 327 14.15 8.35 7.24
N PHE A 328 14.62 7.13 7.38
CA PHE A 328 14.64 6.14 6.30
C PHE A 328 13.66 5.01 6.56
N ILE A 329 12.94 4.62 5.52
CA ILE A 329 12.16 3.38 5.45
C ILE A 329 12.85 2.38 4.53
N THR A 330 12.34 1.16 4.46
CA THR A 330 12.69 0.21 3.39
C THR A 330 11.60 0.23 2.33
N TYR A 331 12.01 0.03 1.08
CA TYR A 331 11.14 -0.14 -0.10
C TYR A 331 11.07 -1.61 -0.54
N LEU A 332 11.85 -2.45 0.14
CA LEU A 332 11.98 -3.87 -0.06
C LEU A 332 11.22 -4.57 1.07
N ASP A 333 10.61 -5.72 0.77
CA ASP A 333 10.05 -6.59 1.80
C ASP A 333 11.15 -7.22 2.68
N ASN A 334 10.73 -7.92 3.73
CA ASN A 334 11.66 -8.52 4.69
C ASN A 334 12.53 -9.62 4.05
N CYS A 335 11.99 -10.39 3.10
CA CYS A 335 12.74 -11.44 2.41
C CYS A 335 13.83 -10.83 1.54
N ALA A 336 13.49 -9.82 0.75
CA ALA A 336 14.43 -9.07 -0.08
C ALA A 336 15.50 -8.35 0.76
N LEU A 337 15.17 -7.82 1.93
CA LEU A 337 16.14 -7.18 2.82
C LEU A 337 17.25 -8.11 3.33
N GLU A 338 16.94 -9.41 3.49
CA GLU A 338 17.88 -10.44 3.93
C GLU A 338 18.71 -11.03 2.77
N ARG A 339 18.33 -10.78 1.52
CA ARG A 339 19.11 -11.19 0.33
C ARG A 339 20.42 -10.43 0.18
N SER A 340 21.25 -10.87 -0.78
CA SER A 340 22.56 -10.30 -1.07
C SER A 340 22.49 -8.82 -1.48
N ARG A 341 23.62 -8.12 -1.42
CA ARG A 341 23.70 -6.73 -1.91
C ARG A 341 23.27 -6.64 -3.37
N HIS A 342 23.69 -7.60 -4.20
CA HIS A 342 23.35 -7.64 -5.62
C HIS A 342 21.84 -7.70 -5.84
N SER A 343 21.15 -8.69 -5.25
CA SER A 343 19.71 -8.87 -5.42
C SER A 343 18.91 -7.64 -4.96
N ARG A 344 19.28 -7.05 -3.80
CA ARG A 344 18.65 -5.80 -3.33
C ARG A 344 18.84 -4.63 -4.30
N GLN A 345 20.03 -4.49 -4.87
CA GLN A 345 20.30 -3.41 -5.84
C GLN A 345 19.56 -3.63 -7.15
N LYS A 346 19.54 -4.86 -7.67
CA LYS A 346 18.78 -5.25 -8.87
C LYS A 346 17.30 -4.87 -8.70
N GLU A 347 16.70 -5.23 -7.56
CA GLU A 347 15.30 -4.90 -7.27
C GLU A 347 15.06 -3.38 -7.19
N LEU A 348 15.90 -2.65 -6.46
CA LEU A 348 15.80 -1.18 -6.36
C LEU A 348 15.98 -0.47 -7.70
N ARG A 349 16.88 -0.96 -8.56
CA ARG A 349 17.05 -0.44 -9.92
C ARG A 349 15.85 -0.73 -10.81
N SER A 350 15.32 -1.94 -10.76
CA SER A 350 14.17 -2.36 -11.57
C SER A 350 12.90 -1.57 -11.23
N TYR A 351 12.58 -1.41 -9.94
CA TYR A 351 11.30 -0.82 -9.52
C TYR A 351 11.37 0.66 -9.14
N TYR A 352 12.52 1.13 -8.66
CA TYR A 352 12.67 2.49 -8.11
C TYR A 352 13.69 3.35 -8.85
N LEU A 353 14.41 2.79 -9.82
CA LEU A 353 15.38 3.47 -10.69
C LEU A 353 16.55 4.16 -9.96
N PHE A 354 17.06 3.55 -8.88
CA PHE A 354 18.24 4.09 -8.20
C PHE A 354 19.15 3.01 -7.63
N ASN A 355 20.42 3.37 -7.42
CA ASN A 355 21.38 2.55 -6.68
C ASN A 355 21.45 2.99 -5.22
N CYS A 356 21.22 2.07 -4.29
CA CYS A 356 21.28 2.35 -2.86
C CYS A 356 22.73 2.50 -2.39
N SER A 357 23.03 3.62 -1.72
CA SER A 357 24.34 3.91 -1.15
C SER A 357 24.33 3.90 0.39
N CYS A 358 23.34 3.25 1.01
CA CYS A 358 23.24 3.18 2.47
C CYS A 358 24.44 2.44 3.10
N GLN A 359 24.63 2.59 4.41
CA GLN A 359 25.73 2.00 5.15
C GLN A 359 25.82 0.46 4.95
N LYS A 360 24.69 -0.26 4.98
CA LYS A 360 24.64 -1.71 4.72
C LYS A 360 25.19 -2.06 3.32
N CYS A 361 24.79 -1.31 2.30
CA CYS A 361 25.26 -1.51 0.93
C CYS A 361 26.74 -1.15 0.72
N GLN A 362 27.26 -0.17 1.46
CA GLN A 362 28.67 0.20 1.42
C GLN A 362 29.55 -0.86 2.10
N GLN A 363 29.12 -1.38 3.25
CA GLN A 363 29.84 -2.43 3.98
C GLN A 363 29.91 -3.76 3.21
N GLN A 364 28.93 -4.01 2.34
CA GLN A 364 28.84 -5.22 1.52
C GLN A 364 29.40 -5.04 0.09
N ALA A 365 30.06 -3.92 -0.20
CA ALA A 365 30.48 -3.60 -1.57
C ALA A 365 31.51 -4.58 -2.16
N ASP A 366 32.34 -5.20 -1.32
CA ASP A 366 33.38 -6.16 -1.72
C ASP A 366 32.91 -7.63 -1.64
N GLN A 367 31.64 -7.88 -1.31
CA GLN A 367 31.06 -9.23 -1.29
C GLN A 367 30.79 -9.69 -2.72
N ALA A 368 30.95 -11.00 -2.96
CA ALA A 368 30.60 -11.57 -4.27
C ALA A 368 29.11 -11.38 -4.54
N ASP A 369 28.78 -11.15 -5.81
CA ASP A 369 27.40 -11.11 -6.28
C ASP A 369 26.86 -12.54 -6.32
N GLU A 370 26.39 -13.01 -5.16
CA GLU A 370 25.68 -14.28 -5.05
C GLU A 370 24.20 -14.06 -5.36
N THR A 371 23.74 -14.66 -6.46
CA THR A 371 22.32 -14.86 -6.78
C THR A 371 21.93 -16.27 -6.36
N SER A 372 20.75 -16.45 -5.77
CA SER A 372 20.20 -17.80 -5.59
C SER A 372 19.79 -18.35 -6.96
N GLU A 373 19.88 -19.67 -7.18
CA GLU A 373 19.50 -20.34 -8.45
C GLU A 373 18.06 -19.98 -8.93
N ASP A 374 17.19 -19.51 -8.04
CA ASP A 374 15.84 -19.02 -8.35
C ASP A 374 15.77 -17.60 -8.96
N GLU A 375 16.88 -16.86 -9.02
CA GLU A 375 16.94 -15.47 -9.54
C GLU A 375 17.39 -15.38 -11.02
N ASP A 376 17.85 -16.50 -11.60
CA ASP A 376 18.40 -16.57 -12.96
C ASP A 376 17.32 -16.52 -14.07
N ASP A 377 16.04 -16.70 -13.73
CA ASP A 377 14.92 -16.75 -14.70
C ASP A 377 14.28 -15.37 -15.00
N TRP A 378 14.67 -14.30 -14.30
CA TRP A 378 14.24 -12.93 -14.61
C TRP A 378 15.26 -12.26 -15.53
N GLU A 379 15.02 -12.39 -16.85
CA GLU A 379 15.85 -11.86 -17.93
C GLU A 379 16.39 -10.43 -17.65
N SER A 380 17.67 -10.29 -17.99
CA SER A 380 18.61 -9.19 -17.81
C SER A 380 18.19 -7.86 -18.47
N ASP A 381 17.16 -7.19 -17.96
CA ASP A 381 16.80 -5.81 -18.36
C ASP A 381 17.17 -4.78 -17.26
N ASP A 382 18.42 -4.80 -16.80
CA ASP A 382 18.95 -3.79 -15.88
C ASP A 382 19.30 -2.50 -16.64
N PRO A 383 18.54 -1.40 -16.45
CA PRO A 383 18.73 -0.16 -17.22
C PRO A 383 20.02 0.58 -16.87
N MET A 384 20.71 0.19 -15.78
CA MET A 384 21.97 0.78 -15.36
C MET A 384 23.18 -0.10 -15.71
N GLU A 385 22.97 -1.26 -16.35
CA GLU A 385 24.08 -2.07 -16.91
C GLU A 385 24.50 -1.59 -18.31
N GLU A 386 23.70 -0.76 -18.98
CA GLU A 386 24.00 -0.20 -20.31
C GLU A 386 24.69 1.20 -20.29
N GLU A 387 25.13 1.72 -19.13
CA GLU A 387 25.84 3.01 -19.02
C GLU A 387 27.35 2.91 -18.72
#